data_AF-A0A3P6DB02-F1
#
_entry.id   AF-A0A3P6DB02-F1
#
_cell.length_a   1.000
_cell.length_b   1.000
_cell.length_c   1.000
_cell.angle_alpha   90.00
_cell.angle_beta   90.00
_cell.angle_gamma   90.00
#
_symmetry.space_group_name_H-M   'P 1'
#
loop_
_entity.id
_entity.type
_entity.pdbx_description
1 polymer ?
#
loop_
_entity_poly.entity_id
_entity_poly.type
_entity_poly.pdbx_seq_one_letter_code
_entity_poly.pdbx_strand_id
1 'polypeptide(L)'
;MATNTLQDLNSLPVTEKMSECKASLTKPCVGKMNGKSDDRPLPSSVVSNPSLVETEKPEAEKATVEVEYIESQNLNNVDDADAVLKSVLAGLDSKDWVSVCDALNNVRRLSIFHKETMLHMLEKVIPLVVKSLKNPRSAVCKTACMTSADIFSAYNDHITDLLDSLLTQLLLKSSQDKRFVCEAADKALTSMTKYVSPTLLLPKLQPCLKNRNPRIRAKASLCFSRSVPRLGVEGITEYGIDKLVQAAASQLSDQLPESREAARTVLLELQTVYEKAQPLIKPETASSPEEEQQTLEAEPITWEIFCKSKLSALSAQAVLRVTNVVAVTARESLVTTGSSSSSQL
;
A
#
# COMPACT_ATOMS: atom_id res chain seq x y z
N MET A 1 47.55 -41.40 13.65
CA MET A 1 48.14 -40.23 14.34
C MET A 1 47.29 -39.03 13.94
N ALA A 2 46.30 -38.67 14.77
CA ALA A 2 46.37 -37.57 15.76
C ALA A 2 46.34 -36.20 15.07
N THR A 3 45.48 -35.21 15.37
CA THR A 3 44.51 -34.99 16.45
C THR A 3 43.68 -33.75 16.09
N ASN A 4 42.46 -33.68 16.63
CA ASN A 4 41.57 -32.51 16.72
C ASN A 4 42.25 -31.24 17.26
N THR A 5 41.72 -30.06 16.92
CA THR A 5 41.43 -28.99 17.89
C THR A 5 40.36 -28.02 17.36
N LEU A 6 39.17 -28.11 17.97
CA LEU A 6 38.27 -26.98 18.23
C LEU A 6 38.84 -26.17 19.40
N GLN A 7 38.90 -24.84 19.31
CA GLN A 7 38.54 -23.99 20.45
C GLN A 7 38.20 -22.55 20.06
N ASP A 8 37.23 -22.08 20.81
CA ASP A 8 36.38 -20.90 20.69
C ASP A 8 36.99 -19.70 21.46
N LEU A 9 36.38 -18.52 21.27
CA LEU A 9 36.30 -17.34 22.16
C LEU A 9 36.78 -15.98 21.59
N ASN A 10 35.78 -15.18 21.22
CA ASN A 10 35.47 -13.85 21.76
C ASN A 10 36.60 -12.82 21.96
N SER A 11 36.59 -11.79 21.12
CA SER A 11 36.80 -10.39 21.56
C SER A 11 36.21 -9.40 20.55
N LEU A 12 35.10 -8.76 20.93
CA LEU A 12 34.58 -7.52 20.33
C LEU A 12 35.55 -6.35 20.60
N PRO A 13 35.43 -5.24 19.83
CA PRO A 13 34.83 -4.09 20.49
C PRO A 13 33.69 -3.45 19.70
N VAL A 14 32.68 -3.11 20.49
CA VAL A 14 31.52 -2.26 20.20
C VAL A 14 32.00 -0.81 20.01
N THR A 15 31.52 -0.14 18.96
CA THR A 15 31.40 1.32 18.95
C THR A 15 30.03 1.70 18.42
N GLU A 16 29.11 1.90 19.36
CA GLU A 16 27.89 2.68 19.17
C GLU A 16 28.26 4.17 19.21
N LYS A 17 27.83 4.94 18.21
CA LYS A 17 27.66 6.40 18.35
C LYS A 17 26.18 6.72 18.22
N MET A 18 25.57 6.99 19.36
CA MET A 18 24.26 7.64 19.48
C MET A 18 24.33 9.05 18.87
N SER A 19 23.35 9.39 18.06
CA SER A 19 23.02 10.77 17.70
C SER A 19 21.61 11.03 18.18
N GLU A 20 21.51 11.86 19.22
CA GLU A 20 20.26 12.34 19.82
C GLU A 20 19.61 13.37 18.88
N CYS A 21 18.35 13.12 18.48
CA CYS A 21 17.47 14.16 17.94
C CYS A 21 16.33 14.39 18.95
N LYS A 22 16.34 15.56 19.56
CA LYS A 22 15.36 16.05 20.55
C LYS A 22 13.93 16.00 20.00
N ALA A 23 13.05 15.32 20.73
CA ALA A 23 11.61 15.40 20.56
C ALA A 23 11.06 16.57 21.39
N SER A 24 10.50 17.58 20.72
CA SER A 24 9.70 18.62 21.37
C SER A 24 8.28 18.14 21.60
N LEU A 25 7.92 18.03 22.88
CA LEU A 25 6.60 17.73 23.42
C LEU A 25 5.58 18.82 23.03
N THR A 26 4.46 18.42 22.41
CA THR A 26 3.21 19.18 22.46
C THR A 26 2.09 18.27 22.94
N LYS A 27 1.44 18.71 24.02
CA LYS A 27 0.37 18.05 24.78
C LYS A 27 -0.90 17.81 23.94
N PRO A 28 -1.71 16.80 24.25
CA PRO A 28 -3.03 16.61 23.65
C PRO A 28 -4.09 17.46 24.37
N CYS A 29 -4.87 18.25 23.60
CA CYS A 29 -6.02 18.96 24.13
C CYS A 29 -7.27 18.07 24.11
N VAL A 30 -7.80 17.79 25.30
CA VAL A 30 -9.10 17.17 25.54
C VAL A 30 -10.17 18.28 25.51
N GLY A 31 -11.14 18.16 24.60
CA GLY A 31 -12.32 19.02 24.58
C GLY A 31 -13.37 18.54 25.58
N LYS A 32 -13.82 19.44 26.46
CA LYS A 32 -15.07 19.30 27.23
C LYS A 32 -15.94 20.54 27.03
N MET A 33 -17.20 20.27 26.72
CA MET A 33 -18.31 21.21 26.57
C MET A 33 -18.73 21.77 27.93
N ASN A 34 -19.05 23.08 28.01
CA ASN A 34 -20.36 23.63 28.46
C ASN A 34 -20.26 25.12 28.94
N GLY A 35 -21.17 25.97 28.43
CA GLY A 35 -22.01 26.87 29.24
C GLY A 35 -21.57 28.28 29.70
N LYS A 36 -22.14 29.29 29.03
CA LYS A 36 -22.82 30.52 29.55
C LYS A 36 -22.05 31.78 30.05
N SER A 37 -22.32 32.86 29.29
CA SER A 37 -22.90 34.19 29.65
C SER A 37 -22.06 35.33 30.29
N ASP A 38 -22.15 36.45 29.57
CA ASP A 38 -22.28 37.87 29.93
C ASP A 38 -21.09 38.81 30.31
N ASP A 39 -21.15 39.93 29.57
CA ASP A 39 -20.88 41.33 29.90
C ASP A 39 -19.52 42.03 29.66
N ARG A 40 -19.68 43.16 28.95
CA ARG A 40 -18.81 44.24 28.43
C ARG A 40 -18.67 45.37 29.51
N PRO A 41 -17.96 46.54 29.38
CA PRO A 41 -16.96 47.08 28.42
C PRO A 41 -15.63 47.65 29.04
N LEU A 42 -14.74 48.06 28.11
CA LEU A 42 -13.64 49.06 28.11
C LEU A 42 -13.76 50.29 29.04
N PRO A 43 -12.64 51.04 29.22
CA PRO A 43 -12.66 52.40 28.69
C PRO A 43 -11.43 52.84 27.86
N SER A 44 -11.73 53.84 27.06
CA SER A 44 -10.98 54.65 26.08
C SER A 44 -9.82 55.49 26.61
N SER A 45 -8.86 55.83 25.74
CA SER A 45 -8.33 57.20 25.64
C SER A 45 -7.80 57.47 24.23
N VAL A 46 -8.27 58.58 23.64
CA VAL A 46 -7.93 59.11 22.31
C VAL A 46 -6.88 60.21 22.50
N VAL A 47 -5.81 60.24 21.69
CA VAL A 47 -5.08 61.48 21.34
C VAL A 47 -4.61 61.37 19.89
N SER A 48 -4.80 62.45 19.12
CA SER A 48 -4.69 62.55 17.67
C SER A 48 -3.37 63.22 17.20
N ASN A 49 -2.74 62.63 16.17
CA ASN A 49 -2.05 63.20 14.97
C ASN A 49 -0.86 64.21 15.10
N PRO A 50 -0.01 64.45 14.06
CA PRO A 50 -0.17 64.13 12.62
C PRO A 50 1.06 63.60 11.83
N SER A 51 0.74 62.98 10.68
CA SER A 51 1.42 63.02 9.36
C SER A 51 2.93 62.74 9.23
N LEU A 52 3.26 61.56 8.69
CA LEU A 52 4.39 61.38 7.79
C LEU A 52 3.88 60.71 6.51
N VAL A 53 4.05 61.40 5.39
CA VAL A 53 3.75 60.91 4.04
C VAL A 53 4.82 59.88 3.69
N GLU A 54 4.52 58.60 3.82
CA GLU A 54 5.28 57.55 3.13
C GLU A 54 4.51 57.11 1.89
N THR A 55 5.19 57.22 0.77
CA THR A 55 4.76 56.81 -0.56
C THR A 55 4.39 55.33 -0.55
N GLU A 56 3.10 55.03 -0.62
CA GLU A 56 2.62 53.67 -0.91
C GLU A 56 3.10 53.26 -2.30
N LYS A 57 4.17 52.47 -2.30
CA LYS A 57 4.55 51.61 -3.42
C LYS A 57 3.52 50.48 -3.44
N PRO A 58 2.92 50.12 -4.59
CA PRO A 58 1.91 49.07 -4.61
C PRO A 58 2.58 47.77 -4.16
N GLU A 59 2.14 47.25 -3.02
CA GLU A 59 2.45 45.91 -2.56
C GLU A 59 1.92 44.97 -3.64
N ALA A 60 2.83 44.41 -4.43
CA ALA A 60 2.48 43.44 -5.44
C ALA A 60 1.74 42.30 -4.75
N GLU A 61 0.44 42.19 -5.00
CA GLU A 61 -0.35 41.02 -4.67
C GLU A 61 0.45 39.80 -5.13
N LYS A 62 1.00 39.04 -4.18
CA LYS A 62 1.54 37.72 -4.48
C LYS A 62 0.36 36.87 -4.91
N ALA A 63 0.09 36.89 -6.21
CA ALA A 63 -0.84 35.97 -6.85
C ALA A 63 -0.48 34.57 -6.35
N THR A 64 -1.36 34.01 -5.52
CA THR A 64 -1.24 32.62 -5.08
C THR A 64 -1.46 31.77 -6.31
N VAL A 65 -0.35 31.28 -6.89
CA VAL A 65 -0.40 30.34 -8.01
C VAL A 65 -1.04 29.05 -7.49
N GLU A 66 -2.30 28.83 -7.86
CA GLU A 66 -3.01 27.59 -7.57
C GLU A 66 -2.66 26.54 -8.63
N VAL A 67 -2.36 25.33 -8.19
CA VAL A 67 -2.15 24.19 -9.09
C VAL A 67 -3.49 23.52 -9.35
N GLU A 68 -3.90 23.48 -10.61
CA GLU A 68 -5.05 22.70 -11.04
C GLU A 68 -4.71 21.20 -11.07
N TYR A 69 -5.60 20.36 -10.51
CA TYR A 69 -5.41 18.90 -10.45
C TYR A 69 -6.37 18.19 -11.40
N ILE A 70 -5.92 17.98 -12.63
CA ILE A 70 -6.71 17.32 -13.68
C ILE A 70 -6.55 15.79 -13.57
N GLU A 71 -7.66 15.05 -13.58
CA GLU A 71 -7.66 13.59 -13.60
C GLU A 71 -7.10 13.05 -14.93
N SER A 72 -6.51 11.85 -14.91
CA SER A 72 -5.71 11.34 -16.02
C SER A 72 -6.51 11.17 -17.32
N GLN A 73 -7.78 10.78 -17.21
CA GLN A 73 -8.69 10.65 -18.35
C GLN A 73 -9.11 11.99 -18.98
N ASN A 74 -8.88 13.10 -18.28
CA ASN A 74 -9.20 14.45 -18.74
C ASN A 74 -7.95 15.23 -19.20
N LEU A 75 -6.78 14.58 -19.24
CA LEU A 75 -5.57 15.21 -19.74
C LEU A 75 -5.60 15.29 -21.26
N ASN A 76 -5.11 16.42 -21.79
CA ASN A 76 -4.93 16.62 -23.23
C ASN A 76 -3.49 16.28 -23.64
N ASN A 77 -3.32 15.92 -24.93
CA ASN A 77 -1.99 15.72 -25.52
C ASN A 77 -1.13 16.99 -25.44
N VAL A 78 0.19 16.85 -25.43
CA VAL A 78 1.17 17.94 -25.54
C VAL A 78 1.23 18.47 -26.97
N ASP A 79 1.43 19.78 -27.14
CA ASP A 79 1.47 20.43 -28.45
C ASP A 79 2.74 20.09 -29.24
N ASP A 80 3.90 20.11 -28.56
CA ASP A 80 5.21 19.72 -29.10
C ASP A 80 5.87 18.69 -28.17
N ALA A 81 5.73 17.41 -28.50
CA ALA A 81 6.24 16.32 -27.69
C ALA A 81 7.77 16.34 -27.58
N ASP A 82 8.48 16.69 -28.66
CA ASP A 82 9.94 16.69 -28.69
C ASP A 82 10.53 17.80 -27.83
N ALA A 83 9.94 19.00 -27.89
CA ALA A 83 10.35 20.11 -27.03
C ALA A 83 10.07 19.82 -25.55
N VAL A 84 8.91 19.24 -25.24
CA VAL A 84 8.55 18.86 -23.87
C VAL A 84 9.49 17.77 -23.36
N LEU A 85 9.79 16.74 -24.17
CA LEU A 85 10.71 15.67 -23.80
C LEU A 85 12.12 16.19 -23.50
N LYS A 86 12.63 17.14 -24.30
CA LYS A 86 13.96 17.75 -24.09
C LYS A 86 14.03 18.59 -22.81
N SER A 87 12.92 19.20 -22.40
CA SER A 87 12.86 20.10 -21.24
C SER A 87 12.41 19.43 -19.94
N VAL A 88 11.76 18.26 -19.99
CA VAL A 88 11.11 17.64 -18.83
C VAL A 88 12.07 17.36 -17.67
N LEU A 89 13.29 16.89 -17.95
CA LEU A 89 14.28 16.59 -16.92
C LEU A 89 14.72 17.86 -16.18
N ALA A 90 14.97 18.95 -16.91
CA ALA A 90 15.35 20.24 -16.33
C ALA A 90 14.20 20.84 -15.50
N GLY A 91 12.96 20.71 -15.98
CA GLY A 91 11.77 21.16 -15.26
C GLY A 91 11.57 20.39 -13.95
N LEU A 92 11.72 19.06 -13.96
CA LEU A 92 11.63 18.22 -12.76
C LEU A 92 12.74 18.51 -11.75
N ASP A 93 13.93 18.92 -12.19
CA ASP A 93 15.05 19.26 -11.32
C ASP A 93 15.03 20.73 -10.84
N SER A 94 14.07 21.54 -11.32
CA SER A 94 13.95 22.96 -11.01
C SER A 94 13.83 23.24 -9.51
N LYS A 95 14.33 24.41 -9.10
CA LYS A 95 14.12 24.97 -7.75
C LYS A 95 12.75 25.63 -7.61
N ASP A 96 12.17 26.07 -8.72
CA ASP A 96 10.83 26.62 -8.74
C ASP A 96 9.81 25.48 -8.71
N TRP A 97 8.96 25.51 -7.69
CA TRP A 97 8.02 24.43 -7.43
C TRP A 97 6.86 24.41 -8.45
N VAL A 98 6.53 25.55 -9.06
CA VAL A 98 5.51 25.63 -10.11
C VAL A 98 6.04 24.91 -11.35
N SER A 99 7.27 25.24 -11.78
CA SER A 99 7.97 24.54 -12.86
C SER A 99 8.05 23.02 -12.64
N VAL A 100 8.27 22.57 -11.40
CA VAL A 100 8.27 21.13 -11.07
C VAL A 100 6.87 20.52 -11.25
N CYS A 101 5.81 21.20 -10.81
CA CYS A 101 4.43 20.75 -11.02
C CYS A 101 4.10 20.65 -12.52
N ASP A 102 4.50 21.64 -13.32
CA ASP A 102 4.29 21.65 -14.77
C ASP A 102 5.03 20.51 -15.44
N ALA A 103 6.30 20.29 -15.07
CA ALA A 103 7.08 19.17 -15.58
C ALA A 103 6.50 17.81 -15.18
N LEU A 104 6.00 17.65 -13.96
CA LEU A 104 5.28 16.44 -13.53
C LEU A 104 4.00 16.23 -14.35
N ASN A 105 3.20 17.27 -14.61
CA ASN A 105 2.03 17.16 -15.48
C ASN A 105 2.41 16.82 -16.92
N ASN A 106 3.55 17.30 -17.41
CA ASN A 106 4.08 16.88 -18.71
C ASN A 106 4.50 15.41 -18.71
N VAL A 107 5.13 14.89 -17.64
CA VAL A 107 5.39 13.44 -17.49
C VAL A 107 4.10 12.64 -17.57
N ARG A 108 3.00 13.10 -16.95
CA ARG A 108 1.68 12.46 -17.03
C ARG A 108 1.18 12.40 -18.46
N ARG A 109 1.16 13.55 -19.17
CA ARG A 109 0.72 13.64 -20.57
C ARG A 109 1.59 12.79 -21.50
N LEU A 110 2.91 12.84 -21.35
CA LEU A 110 3.84 12.01 -22.12
C LEU A 110 3.61 10.52 -21.86
N SER A 111 3.33 10.12 -20.62
CA SER A 111 3.08 8.70 -20.30
C SER A 111 1.77 8.17 -20.90
N ILE A 112 0.79 9.04 -21.13
CA ILE A 112 -0.50 8.66 -21.72
C ILE A 112 -0.44 8.70 -23.25
N PHE A 113 0.12 9.76 -23.84
CA PHE A 113 0.04 10.02 -25.27
C PHE A 113 1.31 9.68 -26.06
N HIS A 114 2.47 9.60 -25.39
CA HIS A 114 3.80 9.41 -25.99
C HIS A 114 4.63 8.35 -25.23
N LYS A 115 3.96 7.26 -24.81
CA LYS A 115 4.52 6.26 -23.88
C LYS A 115 5.86 5.67 -24.34
N GLU A 116 6.02 5.41 -25.63
CA GLU A 116 7.21 4.72 -26.17
C GLU A 116 8.45 5.61 -26.05
N THR A 117 8.33 6.87 -26.45
CA THR A 117 9.39 7.87 -26.32
C THR A 117 9.77 8.09 -24.86
N MET A 118 8.77 8.15 -23.99
CA MET A 118 8.96 8.39 -22.55
C MET A 118 9.55 7.16 -21.82
N LEU A 119 9.29 5.94 -22.29
CA LEU A 119 9.83 4.69 -21.73
C LEU A 119 11.36 4.73 -21.67
N HIS A 120 12.02 5.23 -22.72
CA HIS A 120 13.48 5.37 -22.80
C HIS A 120 14.09 6.36 -21.79
N MET A 121 13.25 7.18 -21.13
CA MET A 121 13.69 8.19 -20.16
C MET A 121 13.33 7.84 -18.72
N LEU A 122 12.62 6.73 -18.46
CA LEU A 122 12.12 6.40 -17.12
C LEU A 122 13.22 6.28 -16.07
N GLU A 123 14.38 5.72 -16.42
CA GLU A 123 15.52 5.61 -15.50
C GLU A 123 16.01 6.97 -14.99
N LYS A 124 15.87 8.02 -15.81
CA LYS A 124 16.23 9.41 -15.43
C LYS A 124 15.08 10.13 -14.76
N VAL A 125 13.84 9.83 -15.16
CA VAL A 125 12.64 10.53 -14.67
C VAL A 125 12.20 10.03 -13.30
N ILE A 126 12.20 8.72 -13.06
CA ILE A 126 11.71 8.15 -11.79
C ILE A 126 12.47 8.69 -10.57
N PRO A 127 13.81 8.81 -10.56
CA PRO A 127 14.53 9.44 -9.45
C PRO A 127 14.07 10.88 -9.16
N LEU A 128 13.72 11.65 -10.20
CA LEU A 128 13.22 13.02 -10.04
C LEU A 128 11.75 13.04 -9.56
N VAL A 129 10.92 12.09 -9.98
CA VAL A 129 9.58 11.89 -9.40
C VAL A 129 9.69 11.55 -7.92
N VAL A 130 10.62 10.68 -7.54
CA VAL A 130 10.91 10.34 -6.13
C VAL A 130 11.41 11.56 -5.35
N LYS A 131 12.26 12.41 -5.95
CA LYS A 131 12.66 13.71 -5.37
C LYS A 131 11.43 14.60 -5.12
N SER A 132 10.51 14.67 -6.08
CA SER A 132 9.26 15.44 -5.96
C SER A 132 8.30 14.86 -4.91
N LEU A 133 8.21 13.55 -4.76
CA LEU A 133 7.48 12.91 -3.66
C LEU A 133 8.05 13.32 -2.29
N LYS A 134 9.35 13.59 -2.17
CA LYS A 134 9.97 14.03 -0.90
C LYS A 134 9.81 15.53 -0.63
N ASN A 135 9.25 16.30 -1.57
CA ASN A 135 9.18 17.75 -1.47
C ASN A 135 8.27 18.20 -0.30
N PRO A 136 8.63 19.21 0.51
CA PRO A 136 7.78 19.67 1.62
C PRO A 136 6.48 20.33 1.16
N ARG A 137 6.40 20.81 -0.10
CA ARG A 137 5.19 21.42 -0.64
C ARG A 137 4.20 20.33 -1.03
N SER A 138 3.00 20.40 -0.46
CA SER A 138 1.95 19.40 -0.74
C SER A 138 1.45 19.41 -2.18
N ALA A 139 1.52 20.55 -2.88
CA ALA A 139 1.16 20.63 -4.29
C ALA A 139 2.08 19.72 -5.12
N VAL A 140 3.40 19.90 -4.98
CA VAL A 140 4.41 19.05 -5.63
C VAL A 140 4.26 17.58 -5.24
N CYS A 141 4.10 17.29 -3.95
CA CYS A 141 3.86 15.92 -3.49
C CYS A 141 2.64 15.28 -4.14
N LYS A 142 1.50 15.98 -4.18
CA LYS A 142 0.26 15.46 -4.75
C LYS A 142 0.41 15.23 -6.25
N THR A 143 0.95 16.20 -6.99
CA THR A 143 1.20 16.07 -8.42
C THR A 143 2.14 14.89 -8.70
N ALA A 144 3.16 14.67 -7.88
CA ALA A 144 4.06 13.52 -8.00
C ALA A 144 3.35 12.17 -7.69
N CYS A 145 2.39 12.14 -6.75
CA CYS A 145 1.57 10.95 -6.52
C CYS A 145 0.68 10.64 -7.74
N MET A 146 0.02 11.66 -8.31
CA MET A 146 -0.78 11.50 -9.54
C MET A 146 0.10 11.04 -10.72
N THR A 147 1.31 11.60 -10.82
CA THR A 147 2.32 11.18 -11.81
C THR A 147 2.71 9.72 -11.63
N SER A 148 2.93 9.28 -10.39
CA SER A 148 3.25 7.88 -10.11
C SER A 148 2.10 6.95 -10.52
N ALA A 149 0.84 7.34 -10.29
CA ALA A 149 -0.33 6.58 -10.70
C ALA A 149 -0.37 6.35 -12.23
N ASP A 150 -0.05 7.40 -13.00
CA ASP A 150 -0.02 7.34 -14.47
C ASP A 150 1.17 6.54 -15.00
N ILE A 151 2.34 6.63 -14.34
CA ILE A 151 3.49 5.77 -14.64
C ILE A 151 3.13 4.30 -14.45
N PHE A 152 2.47 3.93 -13.35
CA PHE A 152 2.07 2.55 -13.13
C PHE A 152 1.11 2.04 -14.21
N SER A 153 0.14 2.86 -14.65
CA SER A 153 -0.81 2.44 -15.67
C SER A 153 -0.25 2.43 -17.09
N ALA A 154 0.77 3.25 -17.36
CA ALA A 154 1.38 3.35 -18.69
C ALA A 154 2.41 2.23 -18.94
N TYR A 155 3.19 1.87 -17.92
CA TYR A 155 4.39 1.05 -18.10
C TYR A 155 4.33 -0.31 -17.38
N ASN A 156 3.35 -0.55 -16.52
CA ASN A 156 3.07 -1.85 -15.90
C ASN A 156 4.34 -2.49 -15.30
N ASP A 157 4.80 -3.61 -15.86
CA ASP A 157 5.95 -4.38 -15.37
C ASP A 157 7.31 -3.80 -15.79
N HIS A 158 7.36 -2.90 -16.77
CA HIS A 158 8.61 -2.29 -17.23
C HIS A 158 9.27 -1.40 -16.16
N ILE A 159 8.54 -1.04 -15.10
CA ILE A 159 9.05 -0.20 -13.99
C ILE A 159 9.50 -1.01 -12.78
N THR A 160 9.41 -2.33 -12.80
CA THR A 160 9.67 -3.19 -11.62
C THR A 160 11.05 -2.97 -11.02
N ASP A 161 12.09 -2.74 -11.83
CA ASP A 161 13.45 -2.51 -11.35
C ASP A 161 13.64 -1.12 -10.70
N LEU A 162 12.74 -0.19 -11.00
CA LEU A 162 12.75 1.20 -10.49
C LEU A 162 11.72 1.41 -9.37
N LEU A 163 10.92 0.39 -9.07
CA LEU A 163 9.74 0.47 -8.20
C LEU A 163 10.07 0.73 -6.73
N ASP A 164 11.16 0.19 -6.20
CA ASP A 164 11.41 0.14 -4.74
C ASP A 164 11.39 1.53 -4.09
N SER A 165 11.98 2.50 -4.77
CA SER A 165 12.05 3.88 -4.30
C SER A 165 10.69 4.59 -4.35
N LEU A 166 9.91 4.37 -5.42
CA LEU A 166 8.55 4.87 -5.56
C LEU A 166 7.62 4.26 -4.52
N LEU A 167 7.62 2.92 -4.40
CA LEU A 167 6.82 2.17 -3.43
C LEU A 167 7.06 2.68 -2.01
N THR A 168 8.33 2.81 -1.62
CA THR A 168 8.69 3.31 -0.29
C THR A 168 8.14 4.72 -0.04
N GLN A 169 8.29 5.64 -1.00
CA GLN A 169 7.80 7.00 -0.83
C GLN A 169 6.27 7.06 -0.83
N LEU A 170 5.59 6.31 -1.69
CA LEU A 170 4.12 6.28 -1.74
C LEU A 170 3.52 5.71 -0.46
N LEU A 171 4.09 4.64 0.09
CA LEU A 171 3.68 4.10 1.40
C LEU A 171 3.88 5.12 2.54
N LEU A 172 4.98 5.88 2.51
CA LEU A 172 5.19 6.97 3.47
C LEU A 172 4.13 8.06 3.31
N LYS A 173 3.81 8.45 2.06
CA LYS A 173 2.83 9.51 1.78
C LYS A 173 1.39 9.11 2.03
N SER A 174 1.03 7.84 1.88
CA SER A 174 -0.29 7.34 2.27
C SER A 174 -0.42 7.13 3.79
N SER A 175 0.68 7.11 4.53
CA SER A 175 0.68 6.92 5.99
C SER A 175 0.60 8.22 6.81
N GLN A 176 0.60 9.39 6.17
CA GLN A 176 0.60 10.70 6.84
C GLN A 176 -0.82 11.21 7.12
N ASP A 177 -0.94 12.25 7.96
CA ASP A 177 -2.24 12.82 8.36
C ASP A 177 -2.81 13.86 7.36
N LYS A 178 -1.99 14.35 6.42
CA LYS A 178 -2.45 15.30 5.40
C LYS A 178 -3.30 14.59 4.33
N ARG A 179 -4.62 14.54 4.59
CA ARG A 179 -5.64 13.86 3.77
C ARG A 179 -5.45 14.05 2.26
N PHE A 180 -5.29 15.30 1.83
CA PHE A 180 -5.14 15.66 0.42
C PHE A 180 -3.99 14.94 -0.32
N VAL A 181 -2.84 14.75 0.34
CA VAL A 181 -1.70 14.03 -0.25
C VAL A 181 -1.84 12.53 -0.03
N CYS A 182 -2.34 12.13 1.14
CA CYS A 182 -2.60 10.74 1.50
C CYS A 182 -3.53 10.05 0.50
N GLU A 183 -4.65 10.68 0.13
CA GLU A 183 -5.61 10.15 -0.84
C GLU A 183 -5.00 9.98 -2.23
N ALA A 184 -4.17 10.93 -2.67
CA ALA A 184 -3.47 10.81 -3.95
C ALA A 184 -2.43 9.68 -3.94
N ALA A 185 -1.71 9.49 -2.84
CA ALA A 185 -0.77 8.39 -2.68
C ALA A 185 -1.49 7.03 -2.63
N ASP A 186 -2.64 6.94 -1.94
CA ASP A 186 -3.48 5.73 -1.94
C ASP A 186 -4.02 5.39 -3.33
N LYS A 187 -4.42 6.40 -4.11
CA LYS A 187 -4.81 6.20 -5.53
C LYS A 187 -3.64 5.66 -6.34
N ALA A 188 -2.42 6.18 -6.15
CA ALA A 188 -1.22 5.68 -6.82
C ALA A 188 -0.89 4.22 -6.43
N LEU A 189 -0.94 3.88 -5.14
CA LEU A 189 -0.76 2.49 -4.68
C LEU A 189 -1.83 1.55 -5.24
N THR A 190 -3.07 2.04 -5.38
CA THR A 190 -4.15 1.28 -6.02
C THR A 190 -3.86 1.04 -7.50
N SER A 191 -3.41 2.07 -8.22
CA SER A 191 -2.96 1.96 -9.62
C SER A 191 -1.84 0.93 -9.77
N MET A 192 -0.82 0.99 -8.92
CA MET A 192 0.28 0.01 -8.88
C MET A 192 -0.25 -1.42 -8.72
N THR A 193 -1.13 -1.66 -7.74
CA THR A 193 -1.71 -2.99 -7.50
C THR A 193 -2.66 -3.45 -8.60
N LYS A 194 -3.08 -2.56 -9.50
CA LYS A 194 -3.93 -2.88 -10.66
C LYS A 194 -3.11 -3.24 -11.90
N TYR A 195 -1.98 -2.56 -12.12
CA TYR A 195 -1.25 -2.64 -13.39
C TYR A 195 0.08 -3.40 -13.32
N VAL A 196 0.75 -3.43 -12.17
CA VAL A 196 1.96 -4.25 -11.98
C VAL A 196 1.55 -5.69 -11.68
N SER A 197 2.18 -6.66 -12.33
CA SER A 197 1.94 -8.09 -12.14
C SER A 197 2.19 -8.50 -10.69
N PRO A 198 1.28 -9.27 -10.05
CA PRO A 198 1.44 -9.68 -8.66
C PRO A 198 2.72 -10.47 -8.39
N THR A 199 3.16 -11.31 -9.34
CA THR A 199 4.40 -12.10 -9.23
C THR A 199 5.64 -11.23 -9.04
N LEU A 200 5.67 -10.04 -9.66
CA LEU A 200 6.75 -9.06 -9.52
C LEU A 200 6.55 -8.14 -8.31
N LEU A 201 5.31 -7.79 -7.99
CA LEU A 201 4.99 -6.85 -6.92
C LEU A 201 5.08 -7.46 -5.51
N LEU A 202 4.63 -8.70 -5.33
CA LEU A 202 4.58 -9.35 -4.01
C LEU A 202 5.95 -9.45 -3.33
N PRO A 203 7.06 -9.83 -4.03
CA PRO A 203 8.40 -9.78 -3.45
C PRO A 203 8.81 -8.39 -2.96
N LYS A 204 8.44 -7.33 -3.69
CA LYS A 204 8.74 -5.94 -3.31
C LYS A 204 7.95 -5.47 -2.09
N LEU A 205 6.75 -6.02 -1.87
CA LEU A 205 5.91 -5.72 -0.69
C LEU A 205 6.38 -6.44 0.59
N GLN A 206 7.08 -7.57 0.49
CA GLN A 206 7.49 -8.38 1.65
C GLN A 206 8.27 -7.59 2.72
N PRO A 207 9.29 -6.78 2.37
CA PRO A 207 9.98 -5.95 3.36
C PRO A 207 9.06 -4.90 4.02
N CYS A 208 8.07 -4.39 3.27
CA CYS A 208 7.14 -3.37 3.75
C CYS A 208 6.15 -3.92 4.79
N LEU A 209 5.75 -5.18 4.68
CA LEU A 209 4.91 -5.88 5.67
C LEU A 209 5.62 -6.07 7.02
N LYS A 210 6.95 -5.94 7.06
CA LYS A 210 7.78 -6.04 8.28
C LYS A 210 8.33 -4.68 8.72
N ASN A 211 7.83 -3.58 8.14
CA ASN A 211 8.32 -2.24 8.47
C ASN A 211 8.07 -1.90 9.95
N ARG A 212 8.97 -1.13 10.58
CA ARG A 212 8.79 -0.71 11.97
C ARG A 212 7.56 0.17 12.17
N ASN A 213 7.21 0.99 11.18
CA ASN A 213 6.05 1.88 11.25
C ASN A 213 4.74 1.10 10.98
N PRO A 214 3.80 1.02 11.95
CA PRO A 214 2.55 0.30 11.78
C PRO A 214 1.69 0.84 10.62
N ARG A 215 1.70 2.15 10.37
CA ARG A 215 0.92 2.76 9.27
C ARG A 215 1.41 2.29 7.90
N ILE A 216 2.73 2.17 7.74
CA ILE A 216 3.33 1.62 6.51
C ILE A 216 2.95 0.15 6.35
N ARG A 217 3.02 -0.65 7.43
CA ARG A 217 2.59 -2.05 7.39
C ARG A 217 1.13 -2.18 6.96
N ALA A 218 0.23 -1.39 7.53
CA ALA A 218 -1.19 -1.40 7.12
C ALA A 218 -1.39 -1.08 5.62
N LYS A 219 -0.69 -0.08 5.08
CA LYS A 219 -0.76 0.26 3.66
C LYS A 219 -0.15 -0.82 2.77
N ALA A 220 0.94 -1.46 3.21
CA ALA A 220 1.53 -2.60 2.52
C ALA A 220 0.60 -3.82 2.54
N SER A 221 -0.05 -4.11 3.67
CA SER A 221 -1.04 -5.19 3.81
C SER A 221 -2.23 -4.99 2.87
N LEU A 222 -2.68 -3.75 2.68
CA LEU A 222 -3.74 -3.43 1.72
C LEU A 222 -3.28 -3.61 0.26
N CYS A 223 -2.03 -3.28 -0.06
CA CYS A 223 -1.48 -3.57 -1.39
C CYS A 223 -1.35 -5.08 -1.62
N PHE A 224 -0.90 -5.81 -0.61
CA PHE A 224 -0.79 -7.26 -0.62
C PHE A 224 -2.16 -7.92 -0.82
N SER A 225 -3.19 -7.48 -0.09
CA SER A 225 -4.54 -8.05 -0.21
C SER A 225 -5.22 -7.80 -1.55
N ARG A 226 -4.87 -6.71 -2.25
CA ARG A 226 -5.33 -6.46 -3.62
C ARG A 226 -4.56 -7.26 -4.66
N SER A 227 -3.30 -7.60 -4.37
CA SER A 227 -2.42 -8.28 -5.33
C SER A 227 -2.62 -9.79 -5.32
N VAL A 228 -2.86 -10.40 -4.16
CA VAL A 228 -2.99 -11.87 -4.03
C VAL A 228 -4.13 -12.45 -4.90
N PRO A 229 -5.37 -11.93 -4.88
CA PRO A 229 -6.45 -12.48 -5.71
C PRO A 229 -6.18 -12.38 -7.21
N ARG A 230 -5.36 -11.41 -7.64
CA ARG A 230 -4.97 -11.22 -9.05
C ARG A 230 -4.02 -12.30 -9.58
N LEU A 231 -3.42 -13.12 -8.71
CA LEU A 231 -2.65 -14.29 -9.14
C LEU A 231 -3.56 -15.39 -9.73
N GLY A 232 -4.83 -15.43 -9.36
CA GLY A 232 -5.71 -16.57 -9.69
C GLY A 232 -5.32 -17.86 -8.95
N VAL A 233 -6.06 -18.94 -9.18
CA VAL A 233 -5.85 -20.24 -8.54
C VAL A 233 -4.48 -20.82 -8.93
N GLU A 234 -4.16 -20.76 -10.22
CA GLU A 234 -2.90 -21.28 -10.75
C GLU A 234 -1.70 -20.48 -10.22
N GLY A 235 -1.77 -19.15 -10.27
CA GLY A 235 -0.68 -18.29 -9.80
C GLY A 235 -0.46 -18.34 -8.29
N ILE A 236 -1.52 -18.55 -7.48
CA ILE A 236 -1.38 -18.77 -6.03
C ILE A 236 -0.63 -20.08 -5.76
N THR A 237 -0.96 -21.14 -6.50
CA THR A 237 -0.29 -22.43 -6.42
C THR A 237 1.18 -22.31 -6.81
N GLU A 238 1.47 -21.67 -7.96
CA GLU A 238 2.84 -21.49 -8.47
C GLU A 238 3.71 -20.61 -7.56
N TYR A 239 3.16 -19.50 -7.05
CA TYR A 239 3.89 -18.62 -6.14
C TYR A 239 4.24 -19.33 -4.82
N GLY A 240 3.37 -20.22 -4.37
CA GLY A 240 3.46 -20.96 -3.12
C GLY A 240 2.47 -20.42 -2.10
N ILE A 241 1.37 -21.14 -1.91
CA ILE A 241 0.31 -20.78 -0.97
C ILE A 241 0.83 -20.67 0.48
N ASP A 242 1.80 -21.49 0.86
CA ASP A 242 2.45 -21.45 2.17
C ASP A 242 3.12 -20.09 2.44
N LYS A 243 3.82 -19.52 1.45
CA LYS A 243 4.44 -18.19 1.58
C LYS A 243 3.40 -17.10 1.76
N LEU A 244 2.29 -17.18 1.03
CA LEU A 244 1.20 -16.20 1.10
C LEU A 244 0.49 -16.27 2.46
N VAL A 245 0.22 -17.48 2.95
CA VAL A 245 -0.38 -17.73 4.27
C VAL A 245 0.55 -17.24 5.39
N GLN A 246 1.85 -17.52 5.31
CA GLN A 246 2.83 -17.01 6.28
C GLN A 246 2.87 -15.49 6.32
N ALA A 247 2.88 -14.85 5.15
CA ALA A 247 2.86 -13.38 5.06
C ALA A 247 1.58 -12.81 5.67
N ALA A 248 0.40 -13.30 5.30
CA ALA A 248 -0.88 -12.83 5.83
C ALA A 248 -1.02 -13.11 7.34
N ALA A 249 -0.65 -14.31 7.81
CA ALA A 249 -0.71 -14.68 9.22
C ALA A 249 0.13 -13.74 10.11
N SER A 250 1.28 -13.28 9.63
CA SER A 250 2.13 -12.33 10.36
C SER A 250 1.45 -10.97 10.61
N GLN A 251 0.45 -10.61 9.79
CA GLN A 251 -0.26 -9.34 9.87
C GLN A 251 -1.52 -9.42 10.76
N LEU A 252 -2.00 -10.62 11.12
CA LEU A 252 -3.17 -10.79 12.00
C LEU A 252 -2.99 -10.20 13.40
N SER A 253 -1.75 -10.12 13.87
CA SER A 253 -1.39 -9.53 15.16
C SER A 253 -0.89 -8.08 15.04
N ASP A 254 -1.07 -7.44 13.88
CA ASP A 254 -0.65 -6.05 13.70
C ASP A 254 -1.44 -5.10 14.61
N GLN A 255 -0.83 -3.96 14.94
CA GLN A 255 -1.43 -2.92 15.80
C GLN A 255 -2.62 -2.24 15.12
N LEU A 256 -2.59 -2.06 13.80
CA LEU A 256 -3.63 -1.35 13.07
C LEU A 256 -4.73 -2.30 12.54
N PRO A 257 -6.02 -1.95 12.73
CA PRO A 257 -7.13 -2.77 12.26
C PRO A 257 -7.11 -2.96 10.73
N GLU A 258 -6.67 -1.97 9.98
CA GLU A 258 -6.59 -2.03 8.52
C GLU A 258 -5.64 -3.13 8.04
N SER A 259 -4.51 -3.33 8.74
CA SER A 259 -3.58 -4.42 8.43
C SER A 259 -4.20 -5.78 8.74
N ARG A 260 -4.84 -5.89 9.92
CA ARG A 260 -5.49 -7.14 10.35
C ARG A 260 -6.64 -7.53 9.44
N GLU A 261 -7.43 -6.57 8.98
CA GLU A 261 -8.57 -6.83 8.09
C GLU A 261 -8.10 -7.25 6.70
N ALA A 262 -7.12 -6.55 6.13
CA ALA A 262 -6.52 -6.95 4.85
C ALA A 262 -5.95 -8.38 4.92
N ALA A 263 -5.33 -8.75 6.04
CA ALA A 263 -4.83 -10.10 6.28
C ALA A 263 -5.94 -11.16 6.34
N ARG A 264 -7.06 -10.84 7.02
CA ARG A 264 -8.23 -11.72 7.08
C ARG A 264 -8.81 -11.99 5.71
N THR A 265 -8.98 -10.94 4.89
CA THR A 265 -9.46 -11.07 3.51
C THR A 265 -8.59 -12.03 2.71
N VAL A 266 -7.26 -11.89 2.79
CA VAL A 266 -6.34 -12.78 2.08
C VAL A 266 -6.43 -14.22 2.57
N LEU A 267 -6.47 -14.45 3.88
CA LEU A 267 -6.52 -15.81 4.42
C LEU A 267 -7.78 -16.57 4.02
N LEU A 268 -8.93 -15.88 3.94
CA LEU A 268 -10.18 -16.47 3.45
C LEU A 268 -10.10 -16.85 1.97
N GLU A 269 -9.50 -16.00 1.15
CA GLU A 269 -9.25 -16.29 -0.26
C GLU A 269 -8.31 -17.50 -0.42
N LEU A 270 -7.19 -17.50 0.31
CA LEU A 270 -6.22 -18.59 0.25
C LEU A 270 -6.82 -19.92 0.72
N GLN A 271 -7.63 -19.93 1.77
CA GLN A 271 -8.35 -21.15 2.18
C GLN A 271 -9.25 -21.66 1.06
N THR A 272 -10.05 -20.77 0.45
CA THR A 272 -10.96 -21.12 -0.64
C THR A 272 -10.20 -21.73 -1.81
N VAL A 273 -9.04 -21.16 -2.16
CA VAL A 273 -8.18 -21.68 -3.22
C VAL A 273 -7.57 -23.03 -2.83
N TYR A 274 -7.09 -23.18 -1.59
CA TYR A 274 -6.53 -24.44 -1.09
C TYR A 274 -7.53 -25.59 -1.17
N GLU A 275 -8.76 -25.37 -0.70
CA GLU A 275 -9.81 -26.39 -0.69
C GLU A 275 -10.25 -26.78 -2.10
N LYS A 276 -10.27 -25.83 -3.06
CA LYS A 276 -10.59 -26.11 -4.47
C LYS A 276 -9.45 -26.79 -5.22
N ALA A 277 -8.21 -26.51 -4.86
CA ALA A 277 -7.02 -27.05 -5.52
C ALA A 277 -6.69 -28.49 -5.09
N GLN A 278 -7.23 -28.96 -3.97
CA GLN A 278 -7.14 -30.38 -3.64
C GLN A 278 -7.99 -31.20 -4.62
N PRO A 279 -7.47 -32.33 -5.12
CA PRO A 279 -8.21 -33.14 -6.08
C PRO A 279 -9.55 -33.55 -5.44
N LEU A 280 -10.65 -33.11 -6.05
CA LEU A 280 -11.96 -33.72 -5.84
C LEU A 280 -11.82 -35.21 -6.19
N ILE A 281 -11.67 -36.06 -5.18
CA ILE A 281 -12.05 -37.46 -5.33
C ILE A 281 -13.57 -37.43 -5.41
N LYS A 282 -14.11 -37.37 -6.64
CA LYS A 282 -15.50 -37.73 -6.88
C LYS A 282 -15.60 -39.24 -6.61
N PRO A 283 -16.48 -39.70 -5.72
CA PRO A 283 -16.86 -41.11 -5.74
C PRO A 283 -17.68 -41.28 -7.02
N GLU A 284 -17.03 -41.72 -8.10
CA GLU A 284 -17.75 -42.17 -9.27
C GLU A 284 -18.55 -43.41 -8.88
N THR A 285 -19.87 -43.26 -9.01
CA THR A 285 -20.84 -44.33 -9.03
C THR A 285 -20.42 -45.35 -10.09
N ALA A 286 -19.67 -46.38 -9.71
CA ALA A 286 -19.39 -47.53 -10.55
C ALA A 286 -19.43 -48.80 -9.69
N SER A 287 -20.59 -49.44 -9.78
CA SER A 287 -20.83 -50.84 -9.48
C SER A 287 -19.73 -51.76 -10.02
N SER A 288 -18.99 -52.43 -9.14
CA SER A 288 -18.71 -53.88 -9.14
C SER A 288 -17.63 -54.19 -8.09
N PRO A 289 -17.71 -55.32 -7.36
CA PRO A 289 -16.72 -55.68 -6.36
C PRO A 289 -15.53 -56.43 -6.99
N GLU A 290 -14.44 -56.49 -6.21
CA GLU A 290 -13.26 -57.36 -6.36
C GLU A 290 -12.09 -56.77 -7.17
N GLU A 291 -11.14 -56.12 -6.47
CA GLU A 291 -9.81 -56.69 -6.20
C GLU A 291 -9.02 -55.73 -5.28
N GLU A 292 -8.62 -56.23 -4.11
CA GLU A 292 -7.78 -55.54 -3.13
C GLU A 292 -6.38 -55.31 -3.71
N GLN A 293 -6.14 -54.12 -4.26
CA GLN A 293 -4.80 -53.55 -4.36
C GLN A 293 -4.76 -52.28 -3.51
N GLN A 294 -3.95 -52.39 -2.46
CA GLN A 294 -3.75 -51.43 -1.40
C GLN A 294 -3.04 -50.18 -1.95
N THR A 295 -3.78 -49.37 -2.71
CA THR A 295 -3.41 -48.00 -3.03
C THR A 295 -3.71 -47.21 -1.76
N LEU A 296 -2.67 -46.81 -1.02
CA LEU A 296 -2.80 -45.85 0.07
C LEU A 296 -3.31 -44.53 -0.53
N GLU A 297 -4.63 -44.38 -0.60
CA GLU A 297 -5.29 -43.12 -0.92
C GLU A 297 -4.90 -42.11 0.17
N ALA A 298 -3.93 -41.24 -0.13
CA ALA A 298 -3.53 -40.19 0.78
C ALA A 298 -4.71 -39.23 0.95
N GLU A 299 -5.34 -39.25 2.13
CA GLU A 299 -6.38 -38.30 2.48
C GLU A 299 -5.90 -36.87 2.19
N PRO A 300 -6.75 -36.00 1.61
CA PRO A 300 -6.38 -34.63 1.36
C PRO A 300 -5.99 -33.95 2.68
N ILE A 301 -4.75 -33.43 2.75
CA ILE A 301 -4.25 -32.71 3.92
C ILE A 301 -5.19 -31.55 4.21
N THR A 302 -5.95 -31.60 5.30
CA THR A 302 -6.93 -30.56 5.62
C THR A 302 -6.25 -29.19 5.81
N TRP A 303 -7.00 -28.09 5.59
CA TRP A 303 -6.50 -26.73 5.81
C TRP A 303 -5.90 -26.54 7.22
N GLU A 304 -6.49 -27.19 8.22
CA GLU A 304 -6.00 -27.18 9.59
C GLU A 304 -4.61 -27.82 9.73
N ILE A 305 -4.43 -29.02 9.16
CA ILE A 305 -3.13 -29.72 9.18
C ILE A 305 -2.10 -28.90 8.40
N PHE A 306 -2.47 -28.36 7.25
CA PHE A 306 -1.63 -27.47 6.45
C PHE A 306 -1.16 -26.27 7.29
N CYS A 307 -2.07 -25.53 7.91
CA CYS A 307 -1.74 -24.37 8.75
C CYS A 307 -0.79 -24.74 9.89
N LYS A 308 -1.07 -25.82 10.61
CA LYS A 308 -0.21 -26.31 11.71
C LYS A 308 1.18 -26.73 11.24
N SER A 309 1.32 -27.21 10.00
CA SER A 309 2.61 -27.61 9.42
C SER A 309 3.46 -26.42 8.93
N LYS A 310 2.84 -25.31 8.52
CA LYS A 310 3.52 -24.17 7.89
C LYS A 310 3.70 -22.95 8.80
N LEU A 311 3.02 -22.90 9.95
CA LEU A 311 2.98 -21.75 10.84
C LEU A 311 3.37 -22.13 12.27
N SER A 312 3.75 -21.12 13.07
CA SER A 312 3.85 -21.28 14.53
C SER A 312 2.48 -21.65 15.12
N ALA A 313 2.45 -22.33 16.27
CA ALA A 313 1.20 -22.72 16.92
C ALA A 313 0.25 -21.52 17.16
N LEU A 314 0.79 -20.37 17.56
CA LEU A 314 0.00 -19.15 17.78
C LEU A 314 -0.56 -18.58 16.47
N SER A 315 0.26 -18.54 15.42
CA SER A 315 -0.15 -18.06 14.09
C SER A 315 -1.20 -18.99 13.47
N ALA A 316 -1.01 -20.31 13.57
CA ALA A 316 -1.98 -21.30 13.09
C ALA A 316 -3.33 -21.14 13.80
N GLN A 317 -3.34 -21.01 15.13
CA GLN A 317 -4.58 -20.78 15.89
C GLN A 317 -5.27 -19.47 15.49
N ALA A 318 -4.50 -18.41 15.22
CA ALA A 318 -5.05 -17.13 14.76
C ALA A 318 -5.70 -17.26 13.37
N VAL A 319 -5.02 -17.94 12.43
CA VAL A 319 -5.57 -18.21 11.09
C VAL A 319 -6.84 -19.05 11.18
N LEU A 320 -6.82 -20.16 11.93
CA LEU A 320 -7.97 -21.06 12.07
C LEU A 320 -9.19 -20.37 12.68
N ARG A 321 -8.99 -19.45 13.62
CA ARG A 321 -10.10 -18.63 14.15
C ARG A 321 -10.71 -17.71 13.10
N VAL A 322 -9.93 -17.22 12.13
CA VAL A 322 -10.44 -16.39 11.03
C VAL A 322 -11.19 -17.25 10.01
N THR A 323 -10.61 -18.39 9.64
CA THR A 323 -11.11 -19.24 8.54
C THR A 323 -12.28 -20.13 8.96
N ASN A 324 -12.34 -20.59 10.21
CA ASN A 324 -13.42 -21.45 10.69
C ASN A 324 -14.74 -20.70 10.93
N VAL A 325 -14.70 -19.39 11.20
CA VAL A 325 -15.93 -18.59 11.43
C VAL A 325 -16.80 -18.54 10.16
N VAL A 326 -16.20 -18.53 8.98
CA VAL A 326 -16.93 -18.52 7.70
C VAL A 326 -17.47 -19.92 7.36
N ALA A 327 -16.75 -20.99 7.71
CA ALA A 327 -17.25 -22.35 7.54
C ALA A 327 -18.53 -22.61 8.36
N VAL A 328 -18.70 -21.95 9.50
CA VAL A 328 -19.93 -22.04 10.33
C VAL A 328 -21.08 -21.27 9.70
N THR A 329 -20.88 -20.03 9.25
CA THR A 329 -21.96 -19.21 8.64
C THR A 329 -22.40 -19.73 7.27
N ALA A 330 -21.49 -20.31 6.48
CA ALA A 330 -21.83 -20.99 5.22
C ALA A 330 -22.62 -22.29 5.46
N ARG A 331 -22.35 -23.01 6.54
CA ARG A 331 -23.13 -24.20 6.94
C ARG A 331 -24.51 -23.83 7.48
N GLU A 332 -24.62 -22.75 8.27
CA GLU A 332 -25.92 -22.29 8.81
C GLU A 332 -26.87 -21.72 7.74
N SER A 333 -26.33 -21.08 6.69
CA SER A 333 -27.12 -20.61 5.54
C SER A 333 -27.59 -21.75 4.61
N LEU A 334 -26.85 -22.86 4.57
CA LEU A 334 -27.28 -24.07 3.86
C LEU A 334 -28.33 -24.87 4.64
N VAL A 335 -28.22 -24.90 5.98
CA VAL A 335 -29.19 -25.60 6.85
C VAL A 335 -30.53 -24.87 6.92
N THR A 336 -30.55 -23.53 6.84
CA THR A 336 -31.79 -22.74 6.86
C THR A 336 -32.58 -22.78 5.55
N THR A 337 -31.98 -23.21 4.44
CA THR A 337 -32.69 -23.40 3.16
C THR A 337 -33.23 -24.83 2.96
N GLY A 338 -32.87 -25.77 3.85
CA GLY A 338 -33.27 -27.19 3.77
C GLY A 338 -34.43 -27.63 4.68
N SER A 339 -35.06 -26.71 5.43
CA SER A 339 -36.17 -27.06 6.34
C SER A 339 -37.37 -26.13 6.17
N SER A 340 -38.00 -26.17 4.99
CA SER A 340 -39.36 -25.65 4.82
C SER A 340 -40.07 -26.38 3.68
N SER A 341 -40.35 -27.67 3.88
CA SER A 341 -41.40 -28.40 3.16
C SER A 341 -41.72 -29.71 3.87
N SER A 342 -42.70 -29.64 4.76
CA SER A 342 -43.72 -30.68 4.97
C SER A 342 -44.56 -30.33 6.18
N SER A 343 -45.74 -29.78 5.96
CA SER A 343 -46.96 -30.03 6.73
C SER A 343 -48.04 -29.08 6.22
N GLN A 344 -48.94 -29.56 5.36
CA GLN A 344 -50.37 -29.34 5.51
C GLN A 344 -51.15 -30.28 4.59
N LEU A 345 -51.92 -31.14 5.25
CA LEU A 345 -53.16 -31.74 4.76
C LEU A 345 -54.23 -30.67 4.60
#